data_AF-A0A8C4XBF9-F1
#
_entry.id   AF-A0A8C4XBF9-F1
#
_cell.length_a   1.000
_cell.length_b   1.000
_cell.length_c   1.000
_cell.angle_alpha   90.00
_cell.angle_beta   90.00
_cell.angle_gamma   90.00
#
_symmetry.space_group_name_H-M   'P 1'
#
loop_
_entity.id
_entity.type
_entity.pdbx_description
1 polymer ?
#
loop_
_entity_poly.entity_id
_entity_poly.type
_entity_poly.pdbx_seq_one_letter_code
_entity_poly.pdbx_strand_id
1 'polypeptide(L)'
;MLSKVGTWSFDMFLFDRLTNGNSLVTLLCHLFNVHGLIEHFQLDMVKLHRFLVTVQEDYHSQNPYHNAMHAADVTQAMHCYLKEPKLARFLTPLETFLALMAAAAHDVDHPGVNQPFLIKTKHHLASLYQNVSVLENHHWRSTVGMLRESGLLSHLPVEMTQVIEQQLGSLILATDISRQNEFLGRFKSHLDNDDLCLQDADHRHFMLQIALKCADICNPCRVWGMSKQWGERVCEEFYRQGREMSSTLHSLSSLIKTFTAEYYFF
;
A
#
# COMPACT_ATOMS: atom_id res chain seq x y z
N MET A 1 -15.37 -4.34 16.67
CA MET A 1 -14.70 -4.99 15.52
C MET A 1 -13.20 -5.18 15.75
N LEU A 2 -12.48 -4.15 16.21
CA LEU A 2 -11.02 -4.19 16.40
C LEU A 2 -10.46 -5.32 17.27
N SER A 3 -11.22 -5.86 18.24
CA SER A 3 -10.80 -7.05 19.00
C SER A 3 -10.56 -8.30 18.14
N LYS A 4 -11.04 -8.30 16.88
CA LYS A 4 -10.82 -9.35 15.88
C LYS A 4 -9.95 -8.86 14.70
N VAL A 5 -9.20 -7.76 14.86
CA VAL A 5 -8.39 -7.17 13.78
C VAL A 5 -7.38 -8.15 13.15
N GLY A 6 -6.93 -9.15 13.91
CA GLY A 6 -6.03 -10.19 13.42
C GLY A 6 -6.70 -11.34 12.67
N THR A 7 -8.01 -11.32 12.44
CA THR A 7 -8.71 -12.39 11.69
C THR A 7 -8.77 -12.06 10.20
N TRP A 8 -8.48 -13.02 9.33
CA TRP A 8 -8.52 -12.82 7.87
C TRP A 8 -9.91 -12.42 7.32
N SER A 9 -10.97 -12.79 8.04
CA SER A 9 -12.36 -12.45 7.73
C SER A 9 -12.83 -11.10 8.31
N PHE A 10 -11.90 -10.23 8.72
CA PHE A 10 -12.23 -8.87 9.17
C PHE A 10 -12.93 -8.09 8.05
N ASP A 11 -14.14 -7.59 8.31
CA ASP A 11 -14.95 -6.87 7.33
C ASP A 11 -14.56 -5.40 7.27
N MET A 12 -13.65 -5.05 6.35
CA MET A 12 -13.19 -3.67 6.18
C MET A 12 -14.30 -2.72 5.71
N PHE A 13 -15.23 -3.20 4.88
CA PHE A 13 -16.36 -2.38 4.41
C PHE A 13 -17.31 -2.00 5.54
N LEU A 14 -17.63 -2.95 6.42
CA LEU A 14 -18.44 -2.64 7.61
C LEU A 14 -17.69 -1.73 8.57
N PHE A 15 -16.39 -1.98 8.77
CA PHE A 15 -15.58 -1.17 9.66
C PHE A 15 -15.55 0.29 9.21
N ASP A 16 -15.30 0.54 7.93
CA ASP A 16 -15.30 1.87 7.32
C ASP A 16 -16.64 2.60 7.44
N ARG A 17 -17.76 1.89 7.22
CA ARG A 17 -19.10 2.46 7.45
C ARG A 17 -19.31 2.88 8.91
N LEU A 18 -18.88 2.06 9.86
CA LEU A 18 -19.04 2.33 11.29
C LEU A 18 -18.13 3.44 11.81
N THR A 19 -17.01 3.71 11.13
CA THR A 19 -16.09 4.80 11.44
C THR A 19 -16.34 6.05 10.58
N ASN A 20 -17.43 6.09 9.80
CA ASN A 20 -17.77 7.20 8.91
C ASN A 20 -16.64 7.55 7.91
N GLY A 21 -16.02 6.54 7.31
CA GLY A 21 -14.90 6.72 6.36
C GLY A 21 -13.54 6.87 7.04
N ASN A 22 -13.46 6.78 8.37
CA ASN A 22 -12.22 6.95 9.13
C ASN A 22 -11.52 5.60 9.43
N SER A 23 -11.66 4.61 8.56
CA SER A 23 -11.15 3.24 8.78
C SER A 23 -9.63 3.21 8.93
N LEU A 24 -8.89 3.90 8.04
CA LEU A 24 -7.43 3.86 8.02
C LEU A 24 -6.82 4.43 9.31
N VAL A 25 -7.24 5.63 9.73
CA VAL A 25 -6.76 6.24 10.98
C VAL A 25 -7.12 5.37 12.18
N THR A 26 -8.38 4.96 12.29
CA THR A 26 -8.86 4.18 13.44
C THR A 26 -8.13 2.84 13.56
N LEU A 27 -7.90 2.16 12.43
CA LEU A 27 -7.15 0.91 12.38
C LEU A 27 -5.69 1.12 12.80
N LEU A 28 -4.99 2.11 12.24
CA LEU A 28 -3.58 2.34 12.54
C LEU A 28 -3.35 2.79 13.98
N CYS A 29 -4.18 3.68 14.52
CA CYS A 29 -4.11 4.02 15.95
C CYS A 29 -4.21 2.77 16.83
N HIS A 30 -5.12 1.85 16.49
CA HIS A 30 -5.27 0.59 17.19
C HIS A 30 -4.04 -0.33 17.03
N LEU A 31 -3.55 -0.53 15.81
CA LEU A 31 -2.40 -1.41 15.54
C LEU A 31 -1.10 -0.88 16.16
N PHE A 32 -0.88 0.44 16.12
CA PHE A 32 0.27 1.06 16.78
C PHE A 32 0.28 0.80 18.30
N ASN A 33 -0.89 0.81 18.92
CA ASN A 33 -1.04 0.45 20.32
C ASN A 33 -0.85 -1.06 20.56
N VAL A 34 -1.46 -1.92 19.73
CA VAL A 34 -1.36 -3.39 19.85
C VAL A 34 0.09 -3.88 19.72
N HIS A 35 0.87 -3.26 18.84
CA HIS A 35 2.28 -3.59 18.64
C HIS A 35 3.24 -2.81 19.55
N GLY A 36 2.73 -1.97 20.46
CA GLY A 36 3.55 -1.21 21.42
C GLY A 36 4.45 -0.14 20.76
N LEU A 37 4.17 0.27 19.52
CA LEU A 37 5.03 1.17 18.74
C LEU A 37 5.06 2.59 19.32
N ILE A 38 3.93 3.03 19.90
CA ILE A 38 3.82 4.35 20.53
C ILE A 38 4.82 4.47 21.69
N GLU A 39 4.83 3.48 22.58
CA GLU A 39 5.73 3.45 23.74
C GLU A 39 7.19 3.24 23.30
N HIS A 40 7.42 2.28 22.40
CA HIS A 40 8.77 1.93 21.95
C HIS A 40 9.52 3.10 21.30
N PHE A 41 8.85 3.86 20.43
CA PHE A 41 9.44 5.01 19.74
C PHE A 41 9.16 6.35 20.44
N GLN A 42 8.46 6.33 21.59
CA GLN A 42 7.99 7.53 22.29
C GLN A 42 7.27 8.53 21.37
N LEU A 43 6.31 8.02 20.61
CA LEU A 43 5.56 8.83 19.66
C LEU A 43 4.60 9.78 20.38
N ASP A 44 4.63 11.06 20.00
CA ASP A 44 3.60 12.01 20.38
C ASP A 44 2.28 11.63 19.70
N MET A 45 1.24 11.34 20.49
CA MET A 45 -0.05 10.88 19.99
C MET A 45 -0.79 11.91 19.14
N VAL A 46 -0.58 13.20 19.40
CA VAL A 46 -1.19 14.29 18.60
C VAL A 46 -0.52 14.34 17.23
N LYS A 47 0.81 14.24 17.19
CA LYS A 47 1.56 14.19 15.92
C LYS A 47 1.24 12.91 15.14
N LEU A 48 1.12 11.77 15.82
CA LEU A 48 0.75 10.50 15.19
C LEU A 48 -0.63 10.61 14.56
N HIS A 49 -1.63 11.07 15.33
CA HIS A 49 -2.98 11.24 14.80
C HIS A 49 -3.01 12.22 13.61
N ARG A 50 -2.28 13.34 13.70
CA ARG A 50 -2.17 14.30 12.59
C ARG A 50 -1.59 13.64 11.33
N PHE A 51 -0.46 12.94 11.46
CA PHE A 51 0.15 12.22 10.35
C PHE A 51 -0.83 11.21 9.71
N LEU A 52 -1.51 10.40 10.53
CA LEU A 52 -2.45 9.39 10.04
C LEU A 52 -3.65 10.02 9.32
N VAL A 53 -4.18 11.14 9.84
CA VAL A 53 -5.24 11.90 9.16
C VAL A 53 -4.74 12.46 7.83
N THR A 54 -3.54 13.04 7.78
CA THR A 54 -2.97 13.54 6.52
C THR A 54 -2.86 12.41 5.50
N VAL A 55 -2.36 11.22 5.88
CA VAL A 55 -2.32 10.06 4.97
C VAL A 55 -3.71 9.68 4.47
N GLN A 56 -4.72 9.61 5.34
CA GLN A 56 -6.07 9.22 4.94
C GLN A 56 -6.73 10.23 3.99
N GLU A 57 -6.61 11.52 4.28
CA GLU A 57 -7.25 12.58 3.49
C GLU A 57 -6.55 12.82 2.14
N ASP A 58 -5.29 12.42 2.01
CA ASP A 58 -4.54 12.49 0.75
C ASP A 58 -4.87 11.30 -0.18
N TYR A 59 -5.65 10.32 0.28
CA TYR A 59 -6.32 9.37 -0.62
C TYR A 59 -7.57 9.98 -1.25
N HIS A 60 -7.72 9.73 -2.54
CA HIS A 60 -8.82 10.23 -3.36
C HIS A 60 -10.09 9.40 -3.13
N SER A 61 -10.96 9.85 -2.23
CA SER A 61 -12.22 9.15 -1.88
C SER A 61 -13.17 8.89 -3.07
N GLN A 62 -13.00 9.62 -4.18
CA GLN A 62 -13.74 9.44 -5.41
C GLN A 62 -13.30 8.20 -6.22
N ASN A 63 -12.08 7.70 -6.00
CA ASN A 63 -11.59 6.49 -6.65
C ASN A 63 -12.36 5.28 -6.14
N PRO A 64 -12.96 4.44 -7.02
CA PRO A 64 -13.69 3.26 -6.58
C PRO A 64 -12.85 2.27 -5.77
N TYR A 65 -11.58 2.09 -6.14
CA TYR A 65 -10.65 1.11 -5.58
C TYR A 65 -9.50 1.77 -4.83
N HIS A 66 -8.64 2.56 -5.50
CA HIS A 66 -7.43 3.14 -4.89
C HIS A 66 -7.77 4.35 -4.00
N ASN A 67 -8.31 4.07 -2.81
CA ASN A 67 -8.73 5.01 -1.78
C ASN A 67 -8.31 4.52 -0.37
N ALA A 68 -8.59 5.31 0.68
CA ALA A 68 -8.16 5.00 2.04
C ALA A 68 -8.71 3.66 2.60
N MET A 69 -9.86 3.19 2.12
CA MET A 69 -10.41 1.89 2.54
C MET A 69 -9.58 0.73 2.00
N HIS A 70 -9.07 0.84 0.76
CA HIS A 70 -8.11 -0.12 0.21
C HIS A 70 -6.83 -0.13 1.04
N ALA A 71 -6.26 1.05 1.32
CA ALA A 71 -5.10 1.17 2.20
C ALA A 71 -5.32 0.55 3.59
N ALA A 72 -6.52 0.71 4.16
CA ALA A 72 -6.89 0.09 5.42
C ALA A 72 -6.96 -1.44 5.30
N ASP A 73 -7.52 -1.99 4.21
CA ASP A 73 -7.57 -3.44 3.94
C ASP A 73 -6.17 -4.04 3.80
N VAL A 74 -5.29 -3.39 3.03
CA VAL A 74 -3.88 -3.78 2.86
C VAL A 74 -3.14 -3.73 4.20
N THR A 75 -3.35 -2.68 5.00
CA THR A 75 -2.77 -2.57 6.35
C THR A 75 -3.25 -3.70 7.27
N GLN A 76 -4.53 -4.06 7.20
CA GLN A 76 -5.09 -5.16 7.98
C GLN A 76 -4.55 -6.53 7.52
N ALA A 77 -4.42 -6.76 6.22
CA ALA A 77 -3.80 -7.96 5.67
C ALA A 77 -2.32 -8.06 6.07
N MET A 78 -1.58 -6.94 5.97
CA MET A 78 -0.20 -6.85 6.42
C MET A 78 -0.08 -7.22 7.90
N HIS A 79 -0.97 -6.70 8.75
CA HIS A 79 -1.02 -7.10 10.16
C HIS A 79 -1.20 -8.62 10.35
N CYS A 80 -2.06 -9.28 9.56
CA CYS A 80 -2.19 -10.73 9.60
C CYS A 80 -0.87 -11.43 9.24
N TYR A 81 -0.17 -10.99 8.18
CA TYR A 81 1.12 -11.57 7.79
C TYR A 81 2.21 -11.34 8.83
N LEU A 82 2.26 -10.17 9.48
CA LEU A 82 3.21 -9.88 10.57
C LEU A 82 3.00 -10.81 11.78
N LYS A 83 1.81 -11.40 11.92
CA LYS A 83 1.50 -12.38 12.98
C LYS A 83 1.85 -13.82 12.62
N GLU A 84 2.24 -14.10 11.37
CA GLU A 84 2.63 -15.45 10.97
C GLU A 84 3.85 -15.90 11.79
N PRO A 85 3.82 -17.07 12.47
CA PRO A 85 4.83 -17.44 13.46
C PRO A 85 6.28 -17.43 12.95
N LYS A 86 6.47 -17.78 11.68
CA LYS A 86 7.79 -17.77 11.04
C LYS A 86 8.38 -16.36 10.95
N LEU A 87 7.54 -15.36 10.70
CA LEU A 87 7.98 -13.97 10.56
C LEU A 87 7.98 -13.26 11.92
N ALA A 88 6.89 -13.38 12.68
CA ALA A 88 6.66 -12.67 13.95
C ALA A 88 7.80 -12.84 14.97
N ARG A 89 8.46 -14.01 14.99
CA ARG A 89 9.57 -14.29 15.92
C ARG A 89 10.79 -13.41 15.70
N PHE A 90 11.00 -12.90 14.49
CA PHE A 90 12.23 -12.19 14.12
C PHE A 90 12.03 -10.70 13.87
N LEU A 91 10.78 -10.25 13.74
CA LEU A 91 10.50 -8.85 13.45
C LEU A 91 10.88 -7.96 14.63
N THR A 92 11.56 -6.88 14.30
CA THR A 92 11.82 -5.78 15.22
C THR A 92 10.64 -4.80 15.27
N PRO A 93 10.54 -3.95 16.31
CA PRO A 93 9.57 -2.87 16.35
C PRO A 93 9.70 -1.91 15.15
N LEU A 94 10.92 -1.68 14.65
CA LEU A 94 11.18 -0.83 13.48
C LEU A 94 10.61 -1.45 12.21
N GLU A 95 10.87 -2.73 11.97
CA GLU A 95 10.33 -3.46 10.83
C GLU A 95 8.79 -3.53 10.87
N THR A 96 8.20 -3.69 12.06
CA THR A 96 6.74 -3.66 12.27
C THR A 96 6.17 -2.27 11.99
N PHE A 97 6.82 -1.21 12.47
CA PHE A 97 6.45 0.18 12.17
C PHE A 97 6.50 0.44 10.66
N LEU A 98 7.60 0.08 10.00
CA LEU A 98 7.79 0.28 8.56
C LEU A 98 6.75 -0.48 7.74
N ALA A 99 6.47 -1.73 8.08
CA ALA A 99 5.47 -2.56 7.41
C ALA A 99 4.07 -1.95 7.46
N LEU A 100 3.63 -1.48 8.63
CA LEU A 100 2.30 -0.87 8.79
C LEU A 100 2.22 0.48 8.08
N MET A 101 3.27 1.30 8.18
CA MET A 101 3.33 2.62 7.55
C MET A 101 3.39 2.52 6.02
N ALA A 102 4.17 1.58 5.49
CA ALA A 102 4.23 1.32 4.05
C ALA A 102 2.87 0.81 3.54
N ALA A 103 2.24 -0.15 4.22
CA ALA A 103 0.90 -0.64 3.84
C ALA A 103 -0.15 0.48 3.82
N ALA A 104 -0.11 1.37 4.81
CA ALA A 104 -1.03 2.49 4.91
C ALA A 104 -0.88 3.53 3.79
N ALA A 105 0.34 3.72 3.27
CA ALA A 105 0.66 4.82 2.38
C ALA A 105 1.10 4.38 0.98
N HIS A 106 1.06 3.08 0.67
CA HIS A 106 1.58 2.54 -0.59
C HIS A 106 0.90 3.11 -1.84
N ASP A 107 -0.34 3.62 -1.72
CA ASP A 107 -1.15 4.18 -2.81
C ASP A 107 -1.60 5.63 -2.51
N VAL A 108 -0.94 6.34 -1.60
CA VAL A 108 -1.38 7.69 -1.21
C VAL A 108 -1.30 8.67 -2.39
N ASP A 109 -2.32 9.52 -2.57
CA ASP A 109 -2.47 10.40 -3.74
C ASP A 109 -2.50 9.66 -5.09
N HIS A 110 -3.00 8.40 -5.11
CA HIS A 110 -3.21 7.66 -6.37
C HIS A 110 -4.27 8.34 -7.25
N PRO A 111 -3.96 8.68 -8.52
CA PRO A 111 -4.84 9.48 -9.38
C PRO A 111 -6.01 8.70 -10.01
N GLY A 112 -6.16 7.42 -9.66
CA GLY A 112 -7.19 6.53 -10.23
C GLY A 112 -6.86 6.03 -11.64
N VAL A 113 -5.62 6.23 -12.10
CA VAL A 113 -5.14 5.82 -13.42
C VAL A 113 -3.74 5.20 -13.34
N ASN A 114 -3.45 4.27 -14.24
CA ASN A 114 -2.21 3.50 -14.23
C ASN A 114 -1.01 4.24 -14.87
N GLN A 115 0.20 3.72 -14.61
CA GLN A 115 1.45 4.28 -15.14
C GLN A 115 1.45 4.46 -16.69
N PRO A 116 1.06 3.45 -17.51
CA PRO A 116 0.99 3.62 -18.95
C PRO A 116 0.12 4.82 -19.40
N PHE A 117 -1.00 5.07 -18.70
CA PHE A 117 -1.85 6.23 -18.96
C PHE A 117 -1.12 7.55 -18.67
N LEU A 118 -0.44 7.66 -17.52
CA LEU A 118 0.33 8.85 -17.14
C LEU A 118 1.45 9.16 -18.17
N ILE A 119 2.15 8.13 -18.64
CA ILE A 119 3.19 8.27 -19.66
C ILE A 119 2.59 8.75 -20.99
N LYS A 120 1.50 8.12 -21.44
CA LYS A 120 0.87 8.42 -22.72
C LYS A 120 0.27 9.83 -22.77
N THR A 121 -0.26 10.30 -21.66
CA THR A 121 -0.84 11.65 -21.51
C THR A 121 0.21 12.72 -21.18
N LYS A 122 1.49 12.34 -21.05
CA LYS A 122 2.60 13.22 -20.66
C LYS A 122 2.33 13.93 -19.33
N HIS A 123 1.73 13.20 -18.38
CA HIS A 123 1.50 13.71 -17.04
C HIS A 123 2.81 14.11 -16.37
N HIS A 124 2.81 15.17 -15.56
CA HIS A 124 4.03 15.73 -14.96
C HIS A 124 4.77 14.71 -14.09
N LEU A 125 4.05 13.81 -13.40
CA LEU A 125 4.65 12.72 -12.61
C LEU A 125 5.50 11.77 -13.47
N ALA A 126 5.06 11.46 -14.70
CA ALA A 126 5.83 10.60 -15.59
C ALA A 126 7.18 11.24 -15.97
N SER A 127 7.18 12.57 -16.16
CA SER A 127 8.42 13.34 -16.36
C SER A 127 9.29 13.40 -15.11
N LEU A 128 8.67 13.59 -13.93
CA LEU A 128 9.38 13.70 -12.65
C LEU A 128 10.12 12.40 -12.30
N TYR A 129 9.48 11.26 -12.51
CA TYR A 129 10.02 9.93 -12.20
C TYR A 129 10.55 9.18 -13.42
N GLN A 130 10.76 9.89 -14.53
CA GLN A 130 11.41 9.36 -15.74
C GLN A 130 10.81 8.04 -16.25
N ASN A 131 9.48 7.90 -16.17
CA ASN A 131 8.71 6.73 -16.59
C ASN A 131 9.04 5.41 -15.84
N VAL A 132 9.70 5.46 -14.68
CA VAL A 132 10.04 4.26 -13.88
C VAL A 132 9.29 4.29 -12.54
N SER A 133 8.47 3.26 -12.29
CA SER A 133 7.66 3.12 -11.07
C SER A 133 7.03 4.45 -10.65
N VAL A 134 6.35 5.10 -11.61
CA VAL A 134 5.92 6.51 -11.53
C VAL A 134 4.97 6.72 -10.35
N LEU A 135 4.05 5.79 -10.16
CA LEU A 135 3.05 5.83 -9.09
C LEU A 135 3.72 5.52 -7.74
N GLU A 136 4.49 4.44 -7.66
CA GLU A 136 5.09 4.01 -6.39
C GLU A 136 6.15 5.01 -5.89
N ASN A 137 6.90 5.65 -6.79
CA ASN A 137 7.75 6.78 -6.42
C ASN A 137 6.92 7.96 -5.90
N HIS A 138 5.79 8.28 -6.54
CA HIS A 138 4.89 9.34 -6.08
C HIS A 138 4.39 9.07 -4.65
N HIS A 139 3.81 7.89 -4.42
CA HIS A 139 3.30 7.46 -3.11
C HIS A 139 4.39 7.53 -2.04
N TRP A 140 5.61 7.05 -2.36
CA TRP A 140 6.75 7.14 -1.46
C TRP A 140 7.14 8.59 -1.14
N ARG A 141 7.29 9.46 -2.15
CA ARG A 141 7.72 10.84 -1.92
C ARG A 141 6.66 11.65 -1.16
N SER A 142 5.38 11.44 -1.45
CA SER A 142 4.27 12.04 -0.71
C SER A 142 4.29 11.59 0.76
N THR A 143 4.45 10.29 1.02
CA THR A 143 4.60 9.73 2.38
C THR A 143 5.73 10.39 3.16
N VAL A 144 6.91 10.53 2.53
CA VAL A 144 8.07 11.22 3.16
C VAL A 144 7.76 12.69 3.45
N GLY A 145 7.06 13.38 2.54
CA GLY A 145 6.60 14.76 2.74
C GLY A 145 5.72 14.89 3.99
N MET A 146 4.68 14.07 4.08
CA MET A 146 3.76 14.05 5.23
C MET A 146 4.46 13.69 6.55
N LEU A 147 5.39 12.73 6.51
CA LEU A 147 6.14 12.30 7.69
C LEU A 147 7.01 13.44 8.24
N ARG A 148 7.66 14.20 7.35
CA ARG A 148 8.45 15.38 7.73
C ARG A 148 7.59 16.52 8.23
N GLU A 149 6.49 16.83 7.55
CA GLU A 149 5.57 17.92 7.91
C GLU A 149 4.90 17.68 9.27
N SER A 150 4.49 16.45 9.55
CA SER A 150 3.89 16.09 10.84
C SER A 150 4.87 16.21 12.02
N GLY A 151 6.18 16.16 11.75
CA GLY A 151 7.22 16.11 12.77
C GLY A 151 7.11 14.89 13.69
N LEU A 152 6.44 13.81 13.26
CA LEU A 152 6.18 12.61 14.07
C LEU A 152 7.47 11.99 14.60
N LEU A 153 8.53 12.01 13.79
CA LEU A 153 9.83 11.42 14.12
C LEU A 153 10.90 12.48 14.41
N SER A 154 10.52 13.74 14.66
CA SER A 154 11.47 14.85 14.79
C SER A 154 12.42 14.74 15.98
N HIS A 155 12.09 13.90 16.97
CA HIS A 155 12.91 13.63 18.16
C HIS A 155 13.90 12.49 17.95
N LEU A 156 13.78 11.71 16.87
CA LEU A 156 14.72 10.64 16.54
C LEU A 156 15.97 11.20 15.85
N PRO A 157 17.12 10.49 15.94
CA PRO A 157 18.32 10.86 15.20
C PRO A 157 18.08 10.95 13.69
N VAL A 158 18.79 11.86 13.03
CA VAL A 158 18.65 12.10 11.58
C VAL A 158 19.00 10.84 10.78
N GLU A 159 20.00 10.09 11.21
CA GLU A 159 20.43 8.84 10.58
C GLU A 159 19.29 7.81 10.61
N MET A 160 18.56 7.73 11.73
CA MET A 160 17.44 6.81 11.88
C MET A 160 16.24 7.23 11.01
N THR A 161 15.94 8.52 10.93
CA THR A 161 14.84 9.00 10.07
C THR A 161 15.15 8.80 8.58
N GLN A 162 16.41 8.99 8.16
CA GLN A 162 16.85 8.66 6.80
C GLN A 162 16.71 7.17 6.48
N VAL A 163 17.09 6.29 7.40
CA VAL A 163 16.90 4.83 7.26
C VAL A 163 15.41 4.48 7.14
N ILE A 164 14.55 5.12 7.94
CA ILE A 164 13.09 4.93 7.85
C ILE A 164 12.56 5.36 6.48
N GLU A 165 12.92 6.54 6.00
CA GLU A 165 12.47 7.03 4.70
C GLU A 165 12.93 6.13 3.53
N GLN A 166 14.15 5.59 3.61
CA GLN A 166 14.69 4.68 2.60
C GLN A 166 13.99 3.32 2.63
N GLN A 167 13.79 2.72 3.80
CA GLN A 167 13.11 1.43 3.93
C GLN A 167 11.63 1.52 3.57
N LEU A 168 10.95 2.62 3.92
CA LEU A 168 9.58 2.89 3.45
C LEU A 168 9.52 2.91 1.92
N GLY A 169 10.43 3.64 1.28
CA GLY A 169 10.52 3.67 -0.18
C GLY A 169 10.77 2.30 -0.77
N SER A 170 11.67 1.51 -0.18
CA SER A 170 11.95 0.16 -0.62
C SER A 170 10.73 -0.79 -0.52
N LEU A 171 9.89 -0.64 0.51
CA LEU A 171 8.66 -1.40 0.65
C LEU A 171 7.60 -0.96 -0.37
N ILE A 172 7.35 0.35 -0.49
CA ILE A 172 6.36 0.90 -1.42
C ILE A 172 6.75 0.60 -2.87
N LEU A 173 8.00 0.80 -3.27
CA LEU A 173 8.47 0.47 -4.63
C LEU A 173 8.35 -1.02 -4.98
N ALA A 174 8.24 -1.90 -3.99
CA ALA A 174 8.01 -3.32 -4.25
C ALA A 174 6.58 -3.61 -4.70
N THR A 175 5.60 -2.72 -4.45
CA THR A 175 4.20 -2.93 -4.87
C THR A 175 4.01 -2.73 -6.38
N ASP A 176 4.97 -2.10 -7.08
CA ASP A 176 4.96 -1.99 -8.55
C ASP A 176 4.73 -3.37 -9.18
N ILE A 177 3.54 -3.54 -9.76
CA ILE A 177 3.08 -4.83 -10.29
C ILE A 177 3.85 -5.23 -11.53
N SER A 178 4.39 -4.26 -12.30
CA SER A 178 5.21 -4.52 -13.48
C SER A 178 6.52 -5.24 -13.13
N ARG A 179 6.96 -5.13 -11.88
CA ARG A 179 8.16 -5.79 -11.34
C ARG A 179 7.85 -7.10 -10.60
N GLN A 180 6.61 -7.58 -10.60
CA GLN A 180 6.23 -8.79 -9.86
C GLN A 180 7.10 -10.01 -10.21
N ASN A 181 7.43 -10.20 -11.49
CA ASN A 181 8.27 -11.33 -11.93
C ASN A 181 9.69 -11.29 -11.35
N GLU A 182 10.25 -10.10 -11.13
CA GLU A 182 11.56 -9.92 -10.48
C GLU A 182 11.51 -10.43 -9.03
N PHE A 183 10.52 -9.98 -8.26
CA PHE A 183 10.35 -10.36 -6.85
C PHE A 183 9.99 -11.84 -6.69
N LEU A 184 9.09 -12.37 -7.53
CA LEU A 184 8.72 -13.79 -7.49
C LEU A 184 9.88 -14.69 -7.92
N GLY A 185 10.66 -14.29 -8.93
CA GLY A 185 11.85 -15.02 -9.36
C GLY A 185 12.86 -15.13 -8.21
N ARG A 186 13.18 -13.99 -7.56
CA ARG A 186 14.06 -13.97 -6.39
C ARG A 186 13.52 -14.79 -5.23
N PHE A 187 12.22 -14.68 -4.92
CA PHE A 187 11.61 -15.44 -3.83
C PHE A 187 11.66 -16.95 -4.09
N LYS A 188 11.33 -17.36 -5.32
CA LYS A 188 11.44 -18.76 -5.73
C LYS A 188 12.87 -19.28 -5.62
N SER A 189 13.87 -18.51 -6.06
CA SER A 189 15.27 -18.91 -5.92
C SER A 189 15.66 -19.13 -4.46
N HIS A 190 15.25 -18.25 -3.54
CA HIS A 190 15.51 -18.43 -2.12
C HIS A 190 14.84 -19.69 -1.54
N LEU A 191 13.62 -20.01 -2.00
CA LEU A 191 12.90 -21.22 -1.58
C LEU A 191 13.55 -22.49 -2.15
N ASP A 192 13.94 -22.47 -3.43
CA ASP A 192 14.55 -23.62 -4.10
C ASP A 192 15.95 -23.93 -3.52
N ASN A 193 16.70 -22.90 -3.08
CA ASN A 193 18.02 -23.03 -2.47
C ASN A 193 18.00 -23.26 -0.95
N ASP A 194 16.84 -23.09 -0.29
CA ASP A 194 16.68 -23.12 1.17
C ASP A 194 17.66 -22.20 1.92
N ASP A 195 17.92 -21.01 1.38
CA ASP A 195 18.90 -20.04 1.91
C ASP A 195 18.26 -18.82 2.60
N LEU A 196 16.92 -18.82 2.74
CA LEU A 196 16.17 -17.73 3.37
C LEU A 196 16.36 -17.70 4.89
N CYS A 197 17.37 -16.94 5.33
CA CYS A 197 17.72 -16.73 6.74
C CYS A 197 17.00 -15.52 7.37
N LEU A 198 15.98 -15.71 8.22
CA LEU A 198 15.26 -14.60 8.88
C LEU A 198 16.04 -13.92 10.02
N GLN A 199 17.21 -14.43 10.39
CA GLN A 199 18.14 -13.70 11.26
C GLN A 199 18.83 -12.54 10.51
N ASP A 200 18.91 -12.63 9.18
CA ASP A 200 19.45 -11.58 8.31
C ASP A 200 18.40 -10.48 8.07
N ALA A 201 18.82 -9.22 8.20
CA ALA A 201 17.92 -8.06 8.06
C ALA A 201 17.45 -7.85 6.62
N ASP A 202 18.30 -8.11 5.62
CA ASP A 202 17.95 -7.94 4.21
C ASP A 202 16.96 -9.02 3.77
N HIS A 203 17.11 -10.24 4.28
CA HIS A 203 16.13 -11.31 4.06
C HIS A 203 14.79 -11.03 4.73
N ARG A 204 14.78 -10.48 5.96
CA ARG A 204 13.53 -10.05 6.61
C ARG A 204 12.87 -8.91 5.84
N HIS A 205 13.63 -7.90 5.43
CA HIS A 205 13.11 -6.79 4.64
C HIS A 205 12.53 -7.27 3.31
N PHE A 206 13.22 -8.18 2.62
CA PHE A 206 12.69 -8.82 1.42
C PHE A 206 11.38 -9.58 1.70
N MET A 207 11.28 -10.30 2.81
CA MET A 207 10.02 -10.95 3.19
C MET A 207 8.90 -9.97 3.51
N LEU A 208 9.21 -8.79 4.05
CA LEU A 208 8.22 -7.72 4.23
C LEU A 208 7.75 -7.14 2.89
N GLN A 209 8.64 -7.01 1.90
CA GLN A 209 8.26 -6.64 0.54
C GLN A 209 7.31 -7.69 -0.06
N ILE A 210 7.62 -8.98 0.06
CA ILE A 210 6.73 -10.07 -0.39
C ILE A 210 5.39 -10.03 0.35
N ALA A 211 5.39 -9.84 1.66
CA ALA A 211 4.16 -9.75 2.45
C ALA A 211 3.29 -8.55 2.06
N LEU A 212 3.89 -7.38 1.81
CA LEU A 212 3.18 -6.20 1.35
C LEU A 212 2.58 -6.41 -0.04
N LYS A 213 3.34 -7.00 -0.99
CA LYS A 213 2.81 -7.40 -2.30
C LYS A 213 1.63 -8.36 -2.15
N CYS A 214 1.75 -9.37 -1.27
CA CYS A 214 0.66 -10.28 -0.99
C CYS A 214 -0.55 -9.59 -0.36
N ALA A 215 -0.36 -8.55 0.44
CA ALA A 215 -1.44 -7.80 1.08
C ALA A 215 -2.19 -6.93 0.08
N ASP A 216 -1.46 -6.26 -0.80
CA ASP A 216 -1.98 -5.37 -1.84
C ASP A 216 -2.92 -6.11 -2.80
N ILE A 217 -2.52 -7.29 -3.30
CA ILE A 217 -3.33 -8.08 -4.23
C ILE A 217 -4.16 -9.18 -3.55
N CYS A 218 -4.41 -9.08 -2.23
CA CYS A 218 -5.06 -10.17 -1.49
C CYS A 218 -6.58 -10.28 -1.68
N ASN A 219 -7.24 -9.37 -2.39
CA ASN A 219 -8.70 -9.34 -2.42
C ASN A 219 -9.34 -10.66 -2.93
N PRO A 220 -8.79 -11.36 -3.94
CA PRO A 220 -9.28 -12.68 -4.36
C PRO A 220 -9.15 -13.77 -3.27
N CYS A 221 -8.24 -13.58 -2.32
CA CYS A 221 -8.02 -14.48 -1.18
C CYS A 221 -8.94 -14.21 0.01
N ARG A 222 -9.75 -13.14 -0.04
CA ARG A 222 -10.76 -12.83 0.99
C ARG A 222 -11.99 -13.73 0.83
N VAL A 223 -12.84 -13.75 1.85
CA VAL A 223 -14.16 -14.40 1.74
C VAL A 223 -14.95 -13.79 0.57
N TRP A 224 -15.71 -14.64 -0.14
CA TRP A 224 -16.36 -14.28 -1.41
C TRP A 224 -17.10 -12.94 -1.40
N GLY A 225 -17.86 -12.65 -0.34
CA GLY A 225 -18.62 -11.39 -0.23
C GLY A 225 -17.75 -10.13 -0.26
N MET A 226 -16.53 -10.19 0.31
CA MET A 226 -15.57 -9.08 0.23
C MET A 226 -14.81 -9.09 -1.10
N SER A 227 -14.35 -10.27 -1.53
CA SER A 227 -13.65 -10.45 -2.80
C SER A 227 -14.45 -9.90 -3.98
N LYS A 228 -15.76 -10.21 -4.04
CA LYS A 228 -16.68 -9.69 -5.06
C LYS A 228 -16.74 -8.16 -5.06
N GLN A 229 -16.90 -7.53 -3.90
CA GLN A 229 -17.00 -6.06 -3.80
C GLN A 229 -15.71 -5.38 -4.26
N TRP A 230 -14.55 -5.90 -3.88
CA TRP A 230 -13.25 -5.39 -4.37
C TRP A 230 -13.10 -5.60 -5.88
N GLY A 231 -13.49 -6.77 -6.39
CA GLY A 231 -13.50 -7.06 -7.83
C GLY A 231 -14.38 -6.08 -8.62
N GLU A 232 -15.58 -5.76 -8.13
CA GLU A 232 -16.46 -4.77 -8.77
C GLU A 232 -15.86 -3.36 -8.76
N ARG A 233 -15.24 -2.94 -7.66
CA ARG A 233 -14.59 -1.62 -7.51
C ARG A 233 -13.39 -1.44 -8.43
N VAL A 234 -12.48 -2.42 -8.47
CA VAL A 234 -11.30 -2.34 -9.35
C VAL A 234 -11.72 -2.32 -10.83
N CYS A 235 -12.75 -3.09 -11.21
CA CYS A 235 -13.31 -3.03 -12.56
C CYS A 235 -13.92 -1.65 -12.85
N GLU A 236 -14.66 -1.06 -11.92
CA GLU A 236 -15.25 0.26 -12.09
C GLU A 236 -14.18 1.33 -12.35
N GLU A 237 -13.08 1.30 -11.59
CA GLU A 237 -11.99 2.25 -11.76
C GLU A 237 -11.31 2.12 -13.11
N PHE A 238 -11.03 0.89 -13.55
CA PHE A 238 -10.51 0.65 -14.90
C PHE A 238 -11.48 1.11 -16.00
N TYR A 239 -12.79 0.95 -15.81
CA TYR A 239 -13.79 1.48 -16.74
C TYR A 239 -13.86 3.01 -16.74
N ARG A 240 -13.56 3.68 -15.62
CA ARG A 240 -13.42 5.15 -15.57
C ARG A 240 -12.23 5.61 -16.40
N GLN A 241 -11.05 5.02 -16.19
CA GLN A 241 -9.86 5.32 -17.01
C GLN A 241 -10.12 5.08 -18.52
N GLY A 242 -10.77 3.98 -18.88
CA GLY A 242 -11.08 3.68 -20.30
C GLY A 242 -11.96 4.74 -20.97
N ARG A 243 -12.90 5.34 -20.23
CA ARG A 243 -13.75 6.45 -20.70
C ARG A 243 -12.94 7.73 -20.90
N GLU A 244 -12.06 8.07 -19.95
CA GLU A 244 -11.18 9.24 -20.04
C GLU A 244 -10.17 9.13 -21.19
N MET A 245 -9.63 7.93 -21.41
CA MET A 245 -8.75 7.69 -22.54
C MET A 245 -9.47 7.88 -23.87
N SER A 246 -10.72 7.44 -23.97
CA SER A 246 -11.56 7.61 -25.17
C SER A 246 -11.91 9.07 -25.44
N SER A 247 -12.17 9.88 -24.40
CA SER A 247 -12.43 11.32 -24.54
C SER A 247 -11.17 12.13 -24.81
N THR A 248 -10.00 11.69 -24.37
CA THR A 248 -8.74 12.43 -24.57
C THR A 248 -8.12 12.11 -25.94
N LEU A 249 -8.30 10.89 -26.45
CA LEU A 249 -7.72 10.41 -27.70
C LEU A 249 -8.71 10.41 -28.86
N HIS A 250 -9.35 11.54 -29.16
CA HIS A 250 -10.36 11.75 -30.23
C HIS A 250 -10.02 11.23 -31.66
N SER A 251 -8.90 10.52 -31.89
CA SER A 251 -8.47 9.99 -33.20
C SER A 251 -8.48 8.46 -33.36
N LEU A 252 -8.90 7.65 -32.38
CA LEU A 252 -9.08 6.20 -32.58
C LEU A 252 -10.55 5.79 -32.41
N SER A 253 -11.37 6.24 -33.37
CA SER A 253 -12.78 5.85 -33.44
C SER A 253 -12.93 4.34 -33.71
N SER A 254 -13.91 3.74 -33.03
CA SER A 254 -14.63 2.49 -33.34
C SER A 254 -14.21 1.13 -32.76
N LEU A 255 -13.03 0.96 -32.13
CA LEU A 255 -12.67 -0.36 -31.53
C LEU A 255 -12.77 -0.46 -30.00
N ILE A 256 -12.87 0.64 -29.26
CA ILE A 256 -12.93 0.62 -27.78
C ILE A 256 -14.40 0.64 -27.32
N LYS A 257 -15.18 -0.32 -27.79
CA LYS A 257 -16.46 -0.68 -27.19
C LYS A 257 -16.40 -2.15 -26.81
N THR A 258 -16.15 -2.40 -25.53
CA THR A 258 -16.49 -3.65 -24.80
C THR A 258 -15.54 -4.87 -24.83
N PHE A 259 -14.35 -4.82 -25.43
CA PHE A 259 -13.33 -5.88 -25.30
C PHE A 259 -11.96 -5.16 -25.40
N THR A 260 -11.04 -5.21 -24.44
CA THR A 260 -10.40 -6.37 -23.83
C THR A 260 -9.90 -6.02 -22.43
N ALA A 261 -10.33 -6.80 -21.43
CA ALA A 261 -9.71 -6.83 -20.10
C ALA A 261 -8.37 -7.62 -20.09
N GLU A 262 -7.78 -7.91 -21.25
CA GLU A 262 -6.58 -8.75 -21.36
C GLU A 262 -5.32 -7.97 -21.73
N TYR A 263 -5.43 -6.74 -22.25
CA TYR A 263 -4.27 -5.99 -22.77
C TYR A 263 -3.71 -4.91 -21.83
N TYR A 264 -4.31 -4.71 -20.66
CA TYR A 264 -3.96 -3.61 -19.76
C TYR A 264 -3.88 -4.01 -18.28
N PHE A 265 -3.92 -5.30 -17.97
CA PHE A 265 -4.08 -5.80 -16.59
C PHE A 265 -2.76 -6.10 -15.85
N PHE A 266 -1.59 -5.83 -16.45
CA PHE A 266 -0.28 -5.90 -15.81
C PHE A 266 0.67 -4.86 -16.40
#